data_AF-A0A5N4A1G4-F1
#
_entry.id   AF-A0A5N4A1G4-F1
#
_cell.length_a   1.000
_cell.length_b   1.000
_cell.length_c   1.000
_cell.angle_alpha   90.00
_cell.angle_beta   90.00
_cell.angle_gamma   90.00
#
_symmetry.space_group_name_H-M   'P 1'
#
loop_
_entity.id
_entity.type
_entity.pdbx_description
1 polymer ?
#
loop_
_entity_poly.entity_id
_entity_poly.type
_entity_poly.pdbx_seq_one_letter_code
_entity_poly.pdbx_strand_id
1 'polypeptide(L)'
;MFRGILYCFLAVHGCAGLNSGDLVPPGTKLFMDQIGVECTKKIGIPRDFVKSYEFSDQSRDAMCYMECLLQHIELIESDGQTMHFEKMKSMVPPEIADKVLPAVDKCKEEIEISTEACRTSYNFFNCIHDNVPRLFYMGGSA
;
A
#
# COMPACT_ATOMS: atom_id res chain seq x y z
N MET A 1 -26.34 -21.10 -17.71
CA MET A 1 -26.42 -21.23 -19.19
C MET A 1 -26.58 -19.83 -19.76
N PHE A 2 -25.69 -19.45 -20.67
CA PHE A 2 -25.37 -18.11 -21.19
C PHE A 2 -26.53 -17.28 -21.75
N ARG A 3 -26.57 -15.98 -21.41
CA ARG A 3 -26.92 -14.82 -22.28
C ARG A 3 -26.29 -13.56 -21.65
N GLY A 4 -25.08 -13.10 -21.96
CA GLY A 4 -24.29 -13.22 -23.17
C GLY A 4 -24.37 -11.92 -23.99
N ILE A 5 -23.40 -11.02 -23.77
CA ILE A 5 -22.56 -10.52 -24.86
C ILE A 5 -23.30 -9.71 -25.95
N LEU A 6 -24.07 -8.68 -25.60
CA LEU A 6 -24.66 -7.79 -26.61
C LEU A 6 -24.77 -6.30 -26.20
N TYR A 7 -23.77 -5.77 -25.49
CA TYR A 7 -23.69 -4.31 -25.30
C TYR A 7 -22.29 -3.72 -25.51
N CYS A 8 -21.39 -4.45 -26.18
CA CYS A 8 -20.06 -3.95 -26.57
C CYS A 8 -19.94 -3.57 -28.04
N PHE A 9 -21.02 -3.58 -28.84
CA PHE A 9 -20.88 -3.46 -30.30
C PHE A 9 -21.10 -2.07 -30.91
N LEU A 10 -21.52 -1.01 -30.21
CA LEU A 10 -22.00 0.20 -30.91
C LEU A 10 -21.57 1.58 -30.41
N ALA A 11 -20.46 1.74 -29.68
CA ALA A 11 -19.89 3.09 -29.58
C ALA A 11 -18.37 3.07 -29.36
N VAL A 12 -17.69 3.63 -30.36
CA VAL A 12 -16.26 3.88 -30.53
C VAL A 12 -15.71 4.91 -29.52
N HIS A 13 -16.13 4.85 -28.26
CA HIS A 13 -15.50 5.59 -27.16
C HIS A 13 -15.13 4.61 -26.06
N GLY A 14 -13.97 3.99 -26.26
CA GLY A 14 -13.09 3.44 -25.23
C GLY A 14 -13.76 2.71 -24.08
N CYS A 15 -13.87 1.38 -24.20
CA CYS A 15 -13.46 0.53 -23.08
C CYS A 15 -11.94 0.71 -22.90
N ALA A 16 -11.51 1.86 -22.40
CA ALA A 16 -10.23 1.95 -21.75
C ALA A 16 -10.42 1.22 -20.43
N GLY A 17 -10.01 -0.05 -20.40
CA GLY A 17 -9.78 -0.74 -19.15
C GLY A 17 -8.89 0.16 -18.31
N LEU A 18 -9.39 0.58 -17.15
CA LEU A 18 -8.57 1.17 -16.11
C LEU A 18 -7.58 0.08 -15.69
N ASN A 19 -6.39 0.13 -16.27
CA ASN A 19 -5.25 -0.62 -15.77
C ASN A 19 -4.94 -0.03 -14.39
N SER A 20 -5.00 -0.85 -13.35
CA SER A 20 -4.76 -0.47 -11.95
C SER A 20 -3.36 0.14 -11.71
N GLY A 21 -2.45 0.03 -12.69
CA GLY A 21 -1.09 0.55 -12.62
C GLY A 21 -0.93 2.04 -12.95
N ASP A 22 -1.95 2.71 -13.51
CA ASP A 22 -1.82 4.10 -13.97
C ASP A 22 -2.09 5.15 -12.87
N LEU A 23 -2.42 4.71 -11.67
CA LEU A 23 -2.82 5.61 -10.58
C LEU A 23 -1.64 6.10 -9.72
N VAL A 24 -0.43 5.59 -9.98
CA VAL A 24 0.80 5.99 -9.28
C VAL A 24 1.66 6.84 -10.21
N PRO A 25 1.88 8.14 -9.92
CA PRO A 25 2.76 8.97 -10.71
C PRO A 25 4.18 8.38 -10.79
N PRO A 26 4.91 8.52 -11.93
CA PRO A 26 6.26 7.98 -12.07
C PRO A 26 7.26 8.44 -11.00
N GLY A 27 7.10 9.67 -10.50
CA GLY A 27 7.93 10.20 -9.40
C GLY A 27 7.74 9.44 -8.09
N THR A 28 6.52 8.99 -7.79
CA THR A 28 6.21 8.20 -6.59
C THR A 28 6.86 6.82 -6.66
N LYS A 29 6.92 6.20 -7.85
CA LYS A 29 7.59 4.91 -8.03
C LYS A 29 9.10 4.99 -7.74
N LEU A 30 9.79 5.97 -8.34
CA LEU A 30 11.23 6.16 -8.11
C LEU A 30 11.55 6.43 -6.64
N PHE A 31 10.72 7.23 -5.98
CA PHE A 31 10.84 7.51 -4.55
C PHE A 31 10.67 6.24 -3.71
N MET A 32 9.65 5.42 -3.98
CA MET A 32 9.44 4.16 -3.26
C MET A 32 10.55 3.14 -3.50
N ASP A 33 11.10 3.07 -4.73
CA ASP A 33 12.24 2.20 -5.05
C ASP A 33 13.49 2.59 -4.22
N GLN A 34 13.76 3.89 -4.09
CA GLN A 34 14.87 4.41 -3.30
C GLN A 34 14.71 4.09 -1.81
N ILE A 35 13.54 4.39 -1.25
CA ILE A 35 13.25 4.11 0.16
C ILE A 35 13.30 2.61 0.43
N GLY A 36 12.76 1.78 -0.47
CA GLY A 36 12.82 0.34 -0.34
C GLY A 36 14.25 -0.16 -0.20
N VAL A 37 15.16 0.30 -1.07
CA VAL A 37 16.58 -0.02 -0.98
C VAL A 37 17.20 0.46 0.34
N GLU A 38 16.89 1.67 0.80
CA GLU A 38 17.41 2.18 2.07
C GLU A 38 16.91 1.36 3.26
N CYS A 39 15.64 0.95 3.24
CA CYS A 39 15.06 0.11 4.27
C CYS A 39 15.68 -1.26 4.32
N THR A 40 15.95 -1.90 3.17
CA THR A 40 16.69 -3.18 3.17
C THR A 40 18.05 -3.06 3.87
N LYS A 41 18.77 -1.95 3.60
CA LYS A 41 20.05 -1.67 4.23
C LYS A 41 19.91 -1.38 5.73
N LYS A 42 18.90 -0.61 6.14
CA LYS A 42 18.67 -0.21 7.54
C LYS A 42 18.38 -1.42 8.43
N ILE A 43 17.55 -2.34 7.96
CA ILE A 43 17.13 -3.51 8.75
C ILE A 43 17.98 -4.76 8.50
N GLY A 44 18.96 -4.68 7.60
CA GLY A 44 19.96 -5.73 7.38
C GLY A 44 19.50 -6.90 6.52
N ILE A 45 18.51 -6.69 5.65
CA ILE A 45 17.98 -7.72 4.73
C ILE A 45 18.58 -7.58 3.33
N PRO A 46 18.59 -8.66 2.53
CA PRO A 46 19.11 -8.62 1.16
C PRO A 46 18.39 -7.59 0.27
N ARG A 47 19.12 -6.92 -0.61
CA ARG A 47 18.54 -5.88 -1.51
C ARG A 47 17.49 -6.46 -2.45
N ASP A 48 17.67 -7.70 -2.88
CA ASP A 48 16.73 -8.44 -3.72
C ASP A 48 15.43 -8.79 -3.00
N PHE A 49 15.35 -8.64 -1.67
CA PHE A 49 14.12 -8.78 -0.90
C PHE A 49 12.99 -7.90 -1.46
N VAL A 50 13.29 -6.67 -1.90
CA VAL A 50 12.27 -5.76 -2.49
C VAL A 50 11.58 -6.39 -3.70
N LYS A 51 12.28 -7.24 -4.46
CA LYS A 51 11.76 -7.89 -5.67
C LYS A 51 10.92 -9.13 -5.35
N SER A 52 11.22 -9.80 -4.24
CA SER A 52 10.52 -11.00 -3.79
C SER A 52 9.52 -10.71 -2.67
N TYR A 53 9.36 -9.45 -2.27
CA TYR A 53 8.47 -9.05 -1.19
C TYR A 53 7.02 -9.29 -1.60
N GLU A 54 6.31 -10.03 -0.74
CA GLU A 54 4.88 -10.26 -0.86
C GLU A 54 4.19 -9.65 0.35
N PHE A 55 3.09 -8.94 0.10
CA PHE A 55 2.31 -8.30 1.16
C PHE A 55 1.75 -9.30 2.20
N SER A 56 1.45 -10.53 1.76
CA SER A 56 0.99 -11.60 2.63
C SER A 56 2.08 -12.22 3.50
N ASP A 57 3.35 -11.87 3.28
CA ASP A 57 4.46 -12.37 4.09
C ASP A 57 4.41 -11.77 5.50
N GLN A 58 4.25 -12.66 6.49
CA GLN A 58 4.24 -12.33 7.91
C GLN A 58 5.60 -12.56 8.58
N SER A 59 6.65 -12.80 7.80
CA SER A 59 8.01 -12.86 8.32
C SER A 59 8.36 -11.54 9.01
N ARG A 60 9.24 -11.63 10.02
CA ARG A 60 9.73 -10.44 10.72
C ARG A 60 10.35 -9.44 9.74
N ASP A 61 11.08 -9.94 8.75
CA ASP A 61 11.73 -9.13 7.73
C ASP A 61 10.70 -8.33 6.90
N ALA A 62 9.62 -8.97 6.45
CA ALA A 62 8.53 -8.31 5.72
C ALA A 62 7.81 -7.25 6.55
N MET A 63 7.45 -7.60 7.79
CA MET A 63 6.79 -6.67 8.70
C MET A 63 7.67 -5.46 9.04
N CYS A 64 8.95 -5.68 9.33
CA CYS A 64 9.88 -4.59 9.65
C CYS A 64 10.29 -3.78 8.42
N TYR A 65 10.23 -4.38 7.22
CA TYR A 65 10.36 -3.64 5.97
C TYR A 65 9.22 -2.61 5.84
N MET A 66 7.97 -2.99 6.06
CA MET A 66 6.81 -2.07 6.06
C MET A 66 6.93 -0.97 7.11
N GLU A 67 7.36 -1.31 8.33
CA GLU A 67 7.60 -0.33 9.39
C GLU A 67 8.66 0.71 8.99
N CYS A 68 9.77 0.25 8.42
CA CYS A 68 10.79 1.16 7.92
C CYS A 68 10.27 2.10 6.82
N LEU A 69 9.44 1.60 5.89
CA LEU A 69 8.84 2.45 4.87
C LEU A 69 8.00 3.55 5.52
N LEU A 70 7.12 3.21 6.46
CA LEU A 70 6.26 4.17 7.16
C LEU A 70 7.07 5.18 7.98
N GLN A 71 8.16 4.76 8.62
CA GLN A 71 9.06 5.67 9.34
C GLN A 71 9.74 6.65 8.38
N HIS A 72 10.16 6.20 7.20
CA HIS A 72 10.86 7.04 6.24
C HIS A 72 9.98 8.18 5.73
N ILE A 73 8.69 7.91 5.52
CA ILE A 73 7.69 8.93 5.18
C ILE A 73 7.01 9.54 6.42
N GLU A 74 7.57 9.28 7.60
CA GLU A 74 7.18 9.88 8.88
C GLU A 74 5.67 9.73 9.18
N LEU A 75 5.13 8.56 8.87
CA LEU A 75 3.74 8.18 9.18
C LEU A 75 3.64 7.38 10.48
N ILE A 76 4.75 6.88 10.98
CA ILE A 76 4.87 6.25 12.27
C ILE A 76 6.15 6.77 12.96
N GLU A 77 6.06 7.00 14.27
CA GLU A 77 7.21 7.41 15.07
C GLU A 77 8.27 6.30 15.17
N SER A 78 9.45 6.65 15.66
CA SER A 78 10.53 5.68 15.87
C SER A 78 10.21 4.63 16.94
N ASP A 79 9.19 4.87 17.78
CA ASP A 79 8.67 3.89 18.73
C ASP A 79 7.85 2.76 18.05
N GLY A 80 7.42 2.99 16.80
CA GLY A 80 6.59 2.09 16.01
C GLY A 80 5.19 1.84 16.58
N GLN A 81 4.74 2.66 17.52
CA GLN A 81 3.44 2.56 18.18
C GLN A 81 2.57 3.79 17.92
N THR A 82 3.19 4.95 17.66
CA THR A 82 2.49 6.20 17.41
C THR A 82 2.36 6.44 15.90
N MET A 83 1.13 6.39 15.37
CA MET A 83 0.84 6.64 13.95
C MET A 83 0.25 8.02 13.68
N HIS A 84 0.67 8.68 12.59
CA HIS A 84 0.23 10.03 12.22
C HIS A 84 -0.88 9.99 11.16
N PHE A 85 -2.09 9.59 11.55
CA PHE A 85 -3.23 9.44 10.63
C PHE A 85 -3.60 10.72 9.87
N GLU A 86 -3.54 11.89 10.50
CA GLU A 86 -3.87 13.14 9.81
C GLU A 86 -2.82 13.48 8.72
N LYS A 87 -1.56 13.13 8.95
CA LYS A 87 -0.51 13.24 7.92
C LYS A 87 -0.77 12.26 6.78
N MET A 88 -1.11 11.01 7.09
CA MET A 88 -1.52 10.02 6.09
C MET A 88 -2.62 10.57 5.19
N LYS A 89 -3.70 11.10 5.79
CA LYS A 89 -4.82 11.69 5.04
C LYS A 89 -4.38 12.84 4.13
N SER A 90 -3.47 13.70 4.60
CA SER A 90 -2.96 14.82 3.81
C SER A 90 -2.10 14.40 2.62
N MET A 91 -1.54 13.18 2.66
CA MET A 91 -0.71 12.62 1.59
C MET A 91 -1.55 11.86 0.55
N VAL A 92 -2.82 11.59 0.83
CA VAL A 92 -3.70 10.88 -0.12
C VAL A 92 -4.02 11.79 -1.31
N PRO A 93 -3.73 11.37 -2.55
CA PRO A 93 -4.09 12.14 -3.75
C PRO A 93 -5.61 12.35 -3.84
N PRO A 94 -6.08 13.54 -4.23
CA PRO A 94 -7.52 13.84 -4.34
C PRO A 94 -8.30 12.84 -5.21
N GLU A 95 -7.65 12.24 -6.21
CA GLU A 95 -8.24 11.30 -7.17
C GLU A 95 -8.68 9.97 -6.55
N ILE A 96 -8.15 9.64 -5.36
CA ILE A 96 -8.49 8.41 -4.61
C ILE A 96 -8.91 8.66 -3.17
N ALA A 97 -9.02 9.92 -2.77
CA ALA A 97 -9.37 10.31 -1.41
C ALA A 97 -10.72 9.73 -0.97
N ASP A 98 -11.70 9.69 -1.86
CA ASP A 98 -13.04 9.12 -1.62
C ASP A 98 -13.00 7.62 -1.23
N LYS A 99 -12.01 6.89 -1.71
CA LYS A 99 -11.83 5.46 -1.43
C LYS A 99 -10.91 5.20 -0.25
N VAL A 100 -9.83 5.97 -0.15
CA VAL A 100 -8.75 5.70 0.83
C VAL A 100 -9.03 6.34 2.18
N LEU A 101 -9.58 7.57 2.24
CA LEU A 101 -9.81 8.25 3.52
C LEU A 101 -10.76 7.48 4.45
N PRO A 102 -11.90 6.92 3.98
CA PRO A 102 -12.76 6.11 4.85
C PRO A 102 -12.06 4.86 5.40
N ALA A 103 -11.18 4.25 4.62
CA ALA A 103 -10.38 3.12 5.07
C ALA A 103 -9.35 3.54 6.12
N VAL A 104 -8.69 4.69 5.95
CA VAL A 104 -7.77 5.25 6.95
C VAL A 104 -8.50 5.54 8.26
N ASP A 105 -9.70 6.14 8.20
CA ASP A 105 -10.51 6.41 9.39
C ASP A 105 -10.93 5.12 10.11
N LYS A 106 -11.39 4.13 9.35
CA LYS A 106 -11.76 2.83 9.92
C LYS A 106 -10.56 2.13 10.55
N CYS A 107 -9.43 2.09 9.86
CA CYS A 107 -8.23 1.44 10.36
C CYS A 107 -7.62 2.17 11.55
N LYS A 108 -7.77 3.48 11.66
CA LYS A 108 -7.41 4.21 12.88
C LYS A 108 -8.13 3.68 14.13
N GLU A 109 -9.38 3.24 13.98
CA GLU A 109 -10.21 2.74 15.08
C GLU A 109 -10.02 1.24 15.33
N GLU A 110 -9.78 0.46 14.27
CA GLU A 110 -9.79 -1.01 14.34
C GLU A 110 -8.40 -1.65 14.51
N ILE A 111 -7.31 -0.93 14.23
CA ILE A 111 -5.99 -1.56 14.27
C ILE A 111 -5.57 -1.97 15.69
N GLU A 112 -4.97 -3.14 15.79
CA GLU A 112 -4.28 -3.57 16.99
C GLU A 112 -2.86 -2.99 17.02
N ILE A 113 -2.59 -2.09 17.96
CA ILE A 113 -1.23 -1.61 18.25
C ILE A 113 -0.51 -2.68 19.06
N SER A 114 0.57 -3.22 18.50
CA SER A 114 1.41 -4.24 19.14
C SER A 114 2.57 -3.59 19.90
N THR A 115 3.12 -4.30 20.89
CA THR A 115 4.40 -3.92 21.49
C THR A 115 5.57 -4.06 20.51
N GLU A 116 5.38 -4.79 19.41
CA GLU A 116 6.33 -4.89 18.31
C GLU A 116 5.96 -3.90 17.19
N ALA A 117 6.78 -2.88 17.00
CA ALA A 117 6.67 -1.86 15.94
C ALA A 117 6.33 -2.43 14.54
N CYS A 118 7.06 -3.47 14.15
CA CYS A 118 6.89 -4.15 12.87
C CYS A 118 5.48 -4.74 12.73
N ARG A 119 4.94 -5.31 13.81
CA ARG A 119 3.61 -5.92 13.82
C ARG A 119 2.51 -4.86 13.75
N THR A 120 2.66 -3.72 14.43
CA THR A 120 1.74 -2.58 14.31
C THR A 120 1.63 -2.11 12.87
N SER A 121 2.77 -1.94 12.20
CA SER A 121 2.83 -1.51 10.79
C SER A 121 2.15 -2.52 9.86
N TYR A 122 2.40 -3.82 10.07
CA TYR A 122 1.73 -4.89 9.33
C TYR A 122 0.21 -4.88 9.52
N ASN A 123 -0.25 -4.77 10.77
CA ASN A 123 -1.68 -4.73 11.10
C ASN A 123 -2.37 -3.54 10.42
N PHE A 124 -1.73 -2.37 10.43
CA PHE A 124 -2.26 -1.19 9.72
C PHE A 124 -2.37 -1.43 8.22
N PHE A 125 -1.30 -1.89 7.59
CA PHE A 125 -1.29 -2.17 6.16
C PHE A 125 -2.35 -3.19 5.75
N ASN A 126 -2.50 -4.28 6.50
CA ASN A 126 -3.55 -5.28 6.30
C ASN A 126 -4.94 -4.66 6.37
N CYS A 127 -5.18 -3.81 7.36
CA CYS A 127 -6.47 -3.15 7.47
C CYS A 127 -6.79 -2.29 6.24
N ILE A 128 -5.82 -1.51 5.73
CA ILE A 128 -6.06 -0.72 4.51
C ILE A 128 -6.25 -1.65 3.30
N HIS A 129 -5.48 -2.73 3.17
CA HIS A 129 -5.63 -3.71 2.10
C HIS A 129 -7.03 -4.34 2.10
N ASP A 130 -7.56 -4.72 3.26
CA ASP A 130 -8.88 -5.35 3.36
C ASP A 130 -10.02 -4.40 3.00
N ASN A 131 -9.84 -3.10 3.24
CA ASN A 131 -10.83 -2.07 2.90
C ASN A 131 -10.62 -1.49 1.49
N VAL A 132 -9.41 -1.53 0.94
CA VAL A 132 -9.03 -0.95 -0.37
C VAL A 132 -8.03 -1.85 -1.12
N PRO A 133 -8.39 -3.09 -1.50
CA PRO A 133 -7.46 -4.05 -2.09
C PRO A 133 -6.89 -3.61 -3.44
N ARG A 134 -7.64 -2.77 -4.17
CA ARG A 134 -7.19 -2.21 -5.45
C ARG A 134 -6.04 -1.20 -5.33
N LEU A 135 -5.79 -0.62 -4.16
CA LEU A 135 -4.67 0.29 -3.93
C LEU A 135 -3.34 -0.46 -3.82
N PHE A 136 -3.38 -1.68 -3.27
CA PHE A 136 -2.22 -2.53 -3.02
C PHE A 136 -1.94 -3.54 -4.12
N TYR A 137 -2.63 -3.42 -5.26
CA TYR A 137 -2.24 -4.10 -6.49
C TYR A 137 -0.96 -3.45 -7.08
N MET A 138 0.06 -3.26 -6.24
CA MET A 138 1.43 -2.88 -6.55
C MET A 138 2.34 -4.12 -6.52
N GLY A 139 1.78 -5.28 -6.88
CA GLY A 139 2.45 -6.56 -6.98
C GLY A 139 1.82 -7.34 -8.13
N GLY A 140 2.13 -6.94 -9.35
CA GLY A 140 1.55 -7.49 -10.56
C GLY A 140 2.33 -7.11 -11.81
N SER A 141 3.66 -7.15 -11.75
CA SER A 141 4.42 -7.47 -12.97
C SER A 141 4.33 -8.98 -13.18
N ALA A 142 3.25 -9.40 -13.84
CA ALA A 142 3.22 -10.62 -14.64
C ALA A 142 2.94 -10.21 -16.08
#